data_AF-A0A0C3PS23-F1
#
_entry.id   AF-A0A0C3PS23-F1
#
_cell.length_a   1.000
_cell.length_b   1.000
_cell.length_c   1.000
_cell.angle_alpha   90.00
_cell.angle_beta   90.00
_cell.angle_gamma   90.00
#
_symmetry.space_group_name_H-M   'P 1'
#
loop_
_entity.id
_entity.type
_entity.pdbx_description
1 polymer ?
#
loop_
_entity_poly.entity_id
_entity_poly.type
_entity_poly.pdbx_seq_one_letter_code
_entity_poly.pdbx_strand_id
1 'polypeptide(L)'
;MYVTDQPRFANCACIVETNLQPVALLHLLKKIEDVVGRVPTIRNGPRAVDLDILTYDDEKIDTRPEDKQHDLQNLTGELVVPHPRLAEREFVLRPLNE
;
A
#
# COMPACT_ATOMS: atom_id res chain seq x y z
N MET A 1 6.02 2.76 -15.32
CA MET A 1 5.70 1.80 -16.41
C MET A 1 5.52 0.44 -15.76
N TYR A 2 4.33 -0.18 -15.87
CA TYR A 2 4.08 -1.53 -15.34
C TYR A 2 4.66 -2.57 -16.29
N VAL A 3 5.18 -3.67 -15.75
CA VAL A 3 5.55 -4.83 -16.57
C VAL A 3 4.25 -5.46 -17.06
N THR A 4 4.00 -5.51 -18.36
CA THR A 4 2.73 -6.03 -18.90
C THR A 4 2.75 -7.53 -19.13
N ASP A 5 3.95 -8.11 -19.27
CA ASP A 5 4.17 -9.55 -19.37
C ASP A 5 4.38 -10.15 -17.97
N GLN A 6 3.29 -10.25 -17.20
CA GLN A 6 3.29 -10.88 -15.88
C GLN A 6 1.93 -11.54 -15.58
N PRO A 7 1.87 -12.51 -14.65
CA PRO A 7 0.61 -13.08 -14.21
C PRO A 7 -0.35 -12.00 -13.68
N ARG A 8 -1.64 -12.24 -13.81
CA ARG A 8 -2.66 -11.35 -13.24
C ARG A 8 -2.53 -11.32 -11.72
N PHE A 9 -2.60 -10.12 -11.14
CA PHE A 9 -2.72 -9.97 -9.69
C PHE A 9 -4.11 -10.42 -9.22
N ALA A 10 -4.14 -11.14 -8.10
CA ALA A 10 -5.32 -11.26 -7.27
C ALA A 10 -5.31 -10.09 -6.27
N ASN A 11 -6.38 -9.30 -6.24
CA ASN A 11 -6.52 -8.18 -5.32
C ASN A 11 -7.71 -8.41 -4.39
N CYS A 12 -7.54 -8.06 -3.12
CA CYS A 12 -8.61 -8.02 -2.13
C CYS A 12 -8.39 -6.84 -1.18
N ALA A 13 -9.43 -6.50 -0.43
CA ALA A 13 -9.36 -5.54 0.68
C ALA A 13 -10.01 -6.19 1.90
N CYS A 14 -9.60 -5.76 3.10
CA CYS A 14 -10.21 -6.19 4.34
C CYS A 14 -10.21 -5.03 5.34
N ILE A 15 -11.16 -5.08 6.27
CA ILE A 15 -11.20 -4.21 7.44
C ILE A 15 -10.50 -4.95 8.58
N VAL A 16 -9.66 -4.25 9.32
CA VAL A 16 -8.90 -4.80 10.45
C VAL A 16 -9.03 -3.85 11.62
N GLU A 17 -9.34 -4.40 12.79
CA GLU A 17 -9.23 -3.68 14.06
C GLU A 17 -7.83 -3.88 14.64
N THR A 18 -7.18 -2.80 15.06
CA THR A 18 -5.82 -2.85 15.60
C THR A 18 -5.59 -1.76 16.64
N ASN A 19 -4.74 -2.05 17.62
CA ASN A 19 -4.24 -1.07 18.58
C ASN A 19 -2.87 -0.49 18.17
N LEU A 20 -2.35 -0.87 16.99
CA LEU A 20 -1.06 -0.43 16.49
C LEU A 20 -1.18 0.96 15.87
N GLN A 21 -0.30 1.87 16.26
CA GLN A 21 -0.18 3.18 15.62
C GLN A 21 0.12 3.03 14.10
N PRO A 22 -0.31 3.97 13.25
CA PRO A 22 -0.26 3.83 11.79
C PRO A 22 1.13 3.47 11.22
N VAL A 23 2.19 4.11 11.73
CA VAL A 23 3.57 3.82 11.32
C VAL A 23 4.03 2.43 11.80
N ALA A 24 3.61 2.01 12.99
CA ALA A 24 3.90 0.67 13.50
C ALA A 24 3.18 -0.41 12.69
N LEU A 25 1.93 -0.14 12.27
CA LEU A 25 1.20 -1.00 11.36
C LEU A 25 1.93 -1.11 10.00
N LEU A 26 2.39 0.00 9.42
CA LEU A 26 3.16 -0.03 8.18
C LEU A 26 4.39 -0.94 8.29
N HIS A 27 5.18 -0.81 9.36
CA HIS A 27 6.35 -1.66 9.58
C HIS A 27 5.97 -3.15 9.71
N LEU A 28 4.87 -3.46 10.40
CA LEU A 28 4.37 -4.83 10.50
C LEU A 28 3.99 -5.39 9.13
N LEU A 29 3.27 -4.62 8.30
CA LEU A 29 2.88 -5.05 6.96
C LEU A 29 4.12 -5.32 6.08
N LYS A 30 5.14 -4.45 6.11
CA LYS A 30 6.39 -4.69 5.37
C LYS A 30 7.14 -5.94 5.85
N LYS A 31 7.13 -6.20 7.16
CA LYS A 31 7.67 -7.46 7.70
C LYS A 31 6.89 -8.68 7.20
N ILE A 32 5.56 -8.60 7.09
CA ILE A 32 4.74 -9.68 6.54
C ILE A 32 5.08 -9.93 5.07
N GLU A 33 5.22 -8.88 4.26
CA GLU A 33 5.63 -9.00 2.86
C GLU A 33 6.98 -9.73 2.73
N ASP A 34 7.96 -9.37 3.56
CA ASP A 34 9.28 -10.02 3.60
C ASP A 34 9.16 -11.51 3.95
N VAL A 35 8.35 -11.86 4.96
CA VAL A 35 8.13 -13.26 5.38
C VAL A 35 7.41 -14.09 4.32
N VAL A 36 6.43 -13.51 3.61
CA VAL A 36 5.68 -14.20 2.54
C VAL A 36 6.53 -14.43 1.29
N GLY A 37 7.69 -13.76 1.18
CA GLY A 37 8.65 -13.98 0.10
C GLY A 37 8.75 -12.80 -0.85
N ARG A 38 8.71 -11.56 -0.33
CA ARG A 38 9.13 -10.38 -1.09
C ARG A 38 10.62 -10.51 -1.45
N VAL A 39 10.88 -10.96 -2.68
CA VAL A 39 12.22 -10.95 -3.27
C VAL A 39 12.41 -9.63 -4.02
N PRO A 40 13.59 -8.99 -3.97
CA PRO A 40 13.89 -7.85 -4.84
C PRO A 40 13.68 -8.24 -6.31
N THR A 41 12.72 -7.60 -6.97
CA THR A 41 12.44 -7.77 -8.41
C THR A 41 12.53 -6.44 -9.14
N ILE A 42 12.36 -6.48 -10.46
CA ILE A 42 12.24 -5.26 -11.28
C ILE A 42 11.09 -4.38 -10.79
N ARG A 43 11.27 -3.05 -10.80
CA ARG A 43 10.24 -2.09 -10.39
C ARG A 43 8.94 -2.36 -11.18
N ASN A 44 7.82 -2.50 -10.47
CA ASN A 44 6.50 -2.86 -11.01
C ASN A 44 6.42 -4.26 -11.66
N GLY A 45 7.32 -5.17 -11.30
CA GLY A 45 7.25 -6.59 -11.65
C GLY A 45 6.37 -7.42 -10.71
N PRO A 46 6.36 -8.74 -10.90
CA PRO A 46 5.62 -9.65 -10.04
C PRO A 46 6.18 -9.62 -8.62
N ARG A 47 5.28 -9.78 -7.66
CA ARG A 47 5.55 -9.81 -6.22
C ARG A 47 4.61 -10.81 -5.57
N ALA A 48 5.11 -11.50 -4.53
CA ALA A 48 4.35 -12.51 -3.83
C ALA A 48 3.11 -11.91 -3.13
N VAL A 49 3.30 -10.76 -2.48
CA VAL A 49 2.22 -9.97 -1.87
C VAL A 49 2.63 -8.49 -1.81
N ASP A 50 1.65 -7.59 -1.87
CA ASP A 50 1.79 -6.15 -1.68
C ASP A 50 0.68 -5.71 -0.71
N LEU A 51 1.06 -5.15 0.43
CA LEU A 51 0.14 -4.72 1.48
C LEU A 51 0.20 -3.19 1.60
N ASP A 52 -0.93 -2.56 1.32
CA ASP A 52 -1.12 -1.11 1.36
C ASP A 52 -2.16 -0.74 2.43
N ILE A 53 -1.87 0.29 3.24
CA ILE A 53 -2.86 0.90 4.12
C ILE A 53 -3.68 1.89 3.29
N LEU A 54 -4.98 1.62 3.15
CA LEU A 54 -5.88 2.43 2.34
C LEU A 54 -6.44 3.63 3.10
N THR A 55 -6.93 3.36 4.31
CA THR A 55 -7.47 4.29 5.29
C THR A 55 -7.03 3.84 6.69
N TYR A 56 -7.05 4.75 7.65
CA TYR A 56 -6.81 4.46 9.06
C TYR A 56 -7.74 5.35 9.87
N ASP A 57 -8.87 4.80 10.29
CA ASP A 57 -10.02 5.56 10.81
C ASP A 57 -10.31 6.80 9.95
N ASP A 58 -10.53 7.95 10.58
CA ASP A 58 -10.72 9.26 9.94
C ASP A 58 -9.42 10.08 9.85
N GLU A 59 -8.25 9.46 10.10
CA GLU A 59 -6.98 10.18 10.14
C GLU A 59 -6.47 10.56 8.74
N LYS A 60 -5.82 11.73 8.69
CA LYS A 60 -4.99 12.17 7.56
C LYS A 60 -3.54 12.19 7.98
N ILE A 61 -2.75 11.32 7.35
CA ILE A 61 -1.36 11.08 7.74
C ILE A 61 -0.50 11.28 6.51
N ASP A 62 0.55 12.07 6.64
CA ASP A 62 1.62 12.17 5.65
C ASP A 62 2.95 12.24 6.40
N THR A 63 3.70 11.14 6.41
CA THR A 63 4.99 11.07 7.10
C THR A 63 6.14 11.55 6.22
N ARG A 64 5.87 12.02 5.00
CA ARG A 64 6.92 12.46 4.07
C ARG A 64 7.46 13.82 4.47
N PRO A 65 8.76 14.07 4.20
CA PRO A 65 9.32 15.42 4.22
C PRO A 65 8.52 16.37 3.31
N GLU A 66 8.32 17.62 3.75
CA GLU A 66 7.54 18.63 3.02
C GLU A 66 8.04 18.83 1.57
N ASP A 67 9.36 18.79 1.38
CA ASP A 67 10.01 18.92 0.07
C ASP A 67 9.70 17.75 -0.87
N LYS A 68 9.21 16.61 -0.37
CA LYS A 68 8.88 15.41 -1.16
C LYS A 68 7.39 15.14 -1.29
N GLN A 69 6.53 15.95 -0.69
CA GLN A 69 5.08 15.71 -0.74
C GLN A 69 4.50 15.78 -2.16
N HIS A 70 5.17 16.49 -3.07
CA HIS A 70 4.80 16.60 -4.47
C HIS A 70 5.08 15.32 -5.29
N ASP A 71 5.93 14.42 -4.80
CA ASP A 71 6.25 13.15 -5.48
C ASP A 71 5.49 11.99 -4.83
N LEU A 72 4.61 11.35 -5.63
CA LEU A 72 3.84 10.17 -5.24
C LEU A 72 4.39 8.89 -5.89
N GLN A 73 5.53 8.94 -6.57
CA GLN A 73 6.08 7.81 -7.32
C GLN A 73 6.83 6.80 -6.47
N ASN A 74 7.31 7.22 -5.29
CA ASN A 74 8.07 6.38 -4.38
C ASN A 74 7.77 6.75 -2.93
N LEU A 75 6.94 5.94 -2.26
CA LEU A 75 6.58 6.09 -0.84
C LEU A 75 7.30 5.04 0.03
N THR A 76 8.48 4.58 -0.37
CA THR A 76 9.15 3.47 0.32
C THR A 76 9.51 3.86 1.75
N GLY A 77 8.83 3.25 2.73
CA GLY A 77 9.02 3.56 4.15
C GLY A 77 8.25 4.78 4.64
N GLU A 78 7.43 5.40 3.78
CA GLU A 78 6.64 6.59 4.08
C GLU A 78 5.15 6.21 4.05
N LEU A 79 4.36 6.78 4.97
CA LEU A 79 2.92 6.53 5.08
C LEU A 79 2.15 7.75 4.62
N VAL A 80 1.24 7.55 3.66
CA VAL A 80 0.26 8.55 3.22
C VAL A 80 -1.13 7.93 3.30
N VAL A 81 -1.98 8.51 4.13
CA VAL A 81 -3.37 8.06 4.39
C VAL A 81 -4.31 9.27 4.31
N PRO A 82 -5.44 9.19 3.58
CA PRO A 82 -5.86 8.09 2.70
C PRO A 82 -4.86 7.83 1.57
N HIS A 83 -4.76 6.59 1.11
CA HIS A 83 -3.80 6.21 0.09
C HIS A 83 -4.00 7.09 -1.17
N PRO A 84 -2.96 7.77 -1.69
CA PRO A 84 -3.11 8.82 -2.70
C PRO A 84 -3.66 8.29 -4.03
N ARG A 85 -3.49 7.00 -4.31
CA ARG A 85 -4.02 6.33 -5.51
C ARG A 85 -5.25 5.46 -5.24
N LEU A 86 -5.98 5.71 -4.15
CA LEU A 86 -7.21 4.99 -3.82
C LEU A 86 -8.23 5.09 -4.96
N ALA A 87 -8.38 6.29 -5.54
CA ALA A 87 -9.31 6.57 -6.64
C ALA A 87 -8.92 5.92 -7.99
N GLU A 88 -7.65 5.56 -8.17
CA GLU A 88 -7.15 4.96 -9.42
C GLU A 88 -7.28 3.44 -9.44
N ARG A 89 -7.63 2.82 -8.30
CA ARG A 89 -7.73 1.37 -8.15
C ARG A 89 -9.20 0.96 -8.07
N GLU A 90 -9.81 0.73 -9.23
CA GLU A 90 -11.22 0.30 -9.37
C GLU A 90 -11.57 -0.91 -8.48
N PHE A 91 -10.61 -1.81 -8.21
CA PHE A 91 -10.78 -2.98 -7.34
C PHE A 91 -10.78 -2.67 -5.83
N VAL A 92 -10.33 -1.50 -5.42
CA VAL A 92 -10.38 -1.04 -4.01
C VAL A 92 -11.74 -0.40 -3.72
N LEU A 93 -12.35 0.25 -4.71
CA LEU A 93 -13.63 0.93 -4.54
C LEU A 93 -14.84 -0.01 -4.52
N ARG A 94 -14.76 -1.19 -5.15
CA ARG A 94 -15.89 -2.15 -5.14
C ARG A 94 -16.20 -2.73 -3.75
N PRO A 95 -15.22 -3.19 -2.94
CA PRO A 95 -15.50 -3.76 -1.62
C PRO A 95 -15.80 -2.72 -0.53
N LEU A 96 -15.41 -1.45 -0.71
CA LEU A 96 -15.69 -0.37 0.25
C LEU A 96 -17.12 0.18 0.16
N ASN A 97 -17.88 -0.24 -0.86
CA ASN A 97 -19.22 0.27 -1.17
C ASN A 97 -20.32 -0.78 -0.93
N GLU A 98 -19.97 -1.92 -0.31
CA GLU A 98 -20.88 -2.95 0.21
C GLU A 98 -20.95 -2.84 1.75
#